data_AF-A0A453EGN6-F1
#
_entry.id   AF-A0A453EGN6-F1
#
_cell.length_a   1.000
_cell.length_b   1.000
_cell.length_c   1.000
_cell.angle_alpha   90.00
_cell.angle_beta   90.00
_cell.angle_gamma   90.00
#
_symmetry.space_group_name_H-M   'P 1'
#
loop_
_entity.id
_entity.type
_entity.pdbx_description
1 polymer ?
#
loop_
_entity_poly.entity_id
_entity_poly.type
_entity_poly.pdbx_seq_one_letter_code
_entity_poly.pdbx_strand_id
1 'polypeptide(L)'
;MQCAHADTVPPTATVAVESAFTAAPNVSVLVSLSEPCPGGGGFTCNATYCDLIVYGPGRVEPSTLEAVVPGLRYSVAVSPSPDVDYGRMILVMRRGFCTDVAGHRFRRSSNSSFTLRFDKRSDSMNITASIPEKLLQIQGAMRVVEATNDDRELRIYMSFAEPVMNSSAEVLAALTVTGAVLTPTNRSTLGNRRFGYVGEQDIEHSCCDCCM
;
A
#
# COMPACT_ATOMS: atom_id res chain seq x y z
N MET A 1 -14.78 -17.26 50.74
CA MET A 1 -15.71 -16.50 49.88
C MET A 1 -14.84 -15.60 49.02
N GLN A 2 -14.48 -16.06 47.81
CA GLN A 2 -13.58 -15.32 46.92
C GLN A 2 -14.44 -14.31 46.14
N CYS A 3 -14.12 -13.03 46.20
CA CYS A 3 -14.74 -12.03 45.32
C CYS A 3 -14.31 -12.35 43.89
N ALA A 4 -15.21 -12.90 43.08
CA ALA A 4 -15.01 -12.97 41.63
C ALA A 4 -14.96 -11.53 41.13
N HIS A 5 -13.81 -11.11 40.60
CA HIS A 5 -13.71 -9.87 39.86
C HIS A 5 -14.66 -10.00 38.67
N ALA A 6 -15.77 -9.26 38.69
CA ALA A 6 -16.71 -9.25 37.59
C ALA A 6 -15.98 -8.66 36.39
N ASP A 7 -15.82 -9.46 35.35
CA ASP A 7 -15.37 -8.96 34.07
C ASP A 7 -16.32 -7.83 33.62
N THR A 8 -15.74 -6.71 33.23
CA THR A 8 -16.48 -5.51 32.80
C THR A 8 -16.08 -5.05 31.41
N VAL A 9 -15.15 -5.76 30.75
CA VAL A 9 -14.59 -5.34 29.46
C VAL A 9 -15.35 -6.09 28.36
N PRO A 10 -16.09 -5.38 27.48
CA PRO A 10 -16.76 -6.05 26.37
C PRO A 10 -15.77 -6.53 25.30
N PRO A 11 -16.10 -7.61 24.58
CA PRO A 11 -15.25 -8.10 23.50
C PRO A 11 -15.13 -7.06 22.38
N THR A 12 -13.93 -6.93 21.83
CA THR A 12 -13.59 -6.04 20.72
C THR A 12 -12.91 -6.81 19.61
N ALA A 13 -12.70 -6.18 18.45
CA ALA A 13 -12.01 -6.80 17.32
C ALA A 13 -11.05 -5.82 16.66
N THR A 14 -9.98 -6.38 16.12
CA THR A 14 -9.07 -5.73 15.18
C THR A 14 -9.28 -6.30 13.80
N VAL A 15 -9.47 -5.43 12.81
CA VAL A 15 -9.48 -5.75 11.39
C VAL A 15 -8.15 -5.33 10.81
N ALA A 16 -7.42 -6.28 10.24
CA ALA A 16 -6.11 -6.06 9.66
C ALA A 16 -6.02 -6.63 8.25
N VAL A 17 -5.25 -5.96 7.41
CA VAL A 17 -4.86 -6.40 6.08
C VAL A 17 -3.35 -6.19 5.98
N GLU A 18 -2.64 -7.00 5.20
CA GLU A 18 -1.19 -6.89 5.02
C GLU A 18 -0.74 -5.49 4.57
N SER A 19 -1.53 -4.86 3.70
CA SER A 19 -1.28 -3.52 3.19
C SER A 19 -2.58 -2.70 3.13
N ALA A 20 -2.45 -1.38 3.32
CA ALA A 20 -3.55 -0.43 3.10
C ALA A 20 -3.86 -0.19 1.61
N PHE A 21 -3.01 -0.70 0.70
CA PHE A 21 -3.11 -0.57 -0.74
C PHE A 21 -2.91 -1.92 -1.44
N THR A 22 -3.65 -2.17 -2.52
CA THR A 22 -3.56 -3.44 -3.24
C THR A 22 -3.98 -3.33 -4.71
N ALA A 23 -3.32 -4.09 -5.59
CA ALA A 23 -3.77 -4.34 -6.96
C ALA A 23 -4.35 -5.75 -7.12
N ALA A 24 -4.38 -6.54 -6.04
CA ALA A 24 -4.80 -7.93 -6.09
C ALA A 24 -6.31 -8.05 -6.30
N PRO A 25 -6.78 -9.08 -7.04
CA PRO A 25 -8.20 -9.34 -7.22
C PRO A 25 -8.90 -9.76 -5.92
N ASN A 26 -8.16 -10.40 -5.01
CA ASN A 26 -8.62 -10.84 -3.70
C ASN A 26 -7.60 -10.43 -2.63
N VAL A 27 -8.11 -10.03 -1.47
CA VAL A 27 -7.30 -9.52 -0.37
C VAL A 27 -7.70 -10.24 0.90
N SER A 28 -6.76 -10.92 1.54
CA SER A 28 -7.02 -11.59 2.81
C SER A 28 -7.16 -10.58 3.94
N VAL A 29 -8.27 -10.66 4.68
CA VAL A 29 -8.55 -9.83 5.85
C VAL A 29 -8.46 -10.69 7.09
N LEU A 30 -7.62 -10.28 8.03
CA LEU A 30 -7.49 -10.91 9.32
C LEU A 30 -8.35 -10.19 10.35
N VAL A 31 -9.32 -10.91 10.91
CA VAL A 31 -10.15 -10.46 12.03
C VAL A 31 -9.65 -11.13 13.29
N SER A 32 -9.25 -10.35 14.30
CA SER A 32 -8.80 -10.85 15.60
C SER A 32 -9.66 -10.29 16.72
N LEU A 33 -10.31 -11.15 17.48
CA LEU A 33 -11.10 -10.78 18.65
C LEU A 33 -10.20 -10.66 19.88
N SER A 34 -10.54 -9.75 20.81
CA SER A 34 -9.82 -9.62 22.08
C SER A 34 -9.98 -10.83 22.98
N GLU A 35 -11.09 -11.55 22.83
CA GLU A 35 -11.44 -12.75 23.57
C GLU A 35 -12.50 -13.56 22.80
N PRO A 36 -12.70 -14.84 23.15
CA PRO A 36 -13.76 -15.64 22.54
C PRO A 36 -15.15 -15.12 22.93
N CYS A 37 -16.00 -14.87 21.94
CA CYS A 37 -17.39 -14.49 22.14
C CYS A 37 -18.36 -15.45 21.42
N PRO A 38 -18.63 -16.65 21.98
CA PRO A 38 -19.43 -17.67 21.29
C PRO A 38 -20.93 -17.36 21.28
N GLY A 39 -21.42 -16.50 22.17
CA GLY A 39 -22.84 -16.13 22.20
C GLY A 39 -23.25 -15.42 20.91
N GLY A 40 -24.46 -15.67 20.43
CA GLY A 40 -24.92 -15.16 19.13
C GLY A 40 -24.35 -15.90 17.90
N GLY A 41 -23.53 -16.94 18.09
CA GLY A 41 -22.97 -17.77 17.03
C GLY A 41 -21.51 -17.46 16.67
N GLY A 42 -20.88 -16.48 17.34
CA GLY A 42 -19.52 -16.04 17.05
C GLY A 42 -19.41 -15.29 15.72
N PHE A 43 -18.18 -15.13 15.22
CA PHE A 43 -17.95 -14.50 13.92
C PHE A 43 -18.34 -15.46 12.79
N THR A 44 -19.22 -15.01 11.90
CA THR A 44 -19.73 -15.82 10.80
C THR A 44 -19.86 -15.03 9.50
N CYS A 45 -19.61 -15.72 8.39
CA CYS A 45 -19.87 -15.25 7.04
C CYS A 45 -20.41 -16.40 6.19
N ASN A 46 -21.51 -16.14 5.50
CA ASN A 46 -22.18 -17.02 4.55
C ASN A 46 -22.62 -16.22 3.31
N ALA A 47 -23.23 -16.88 2.33
CA ALA A 47 -23.60 -16.25 1.05
C ALA A 47 -24.53 -15.02 1.16
N THR A 48 -25.32 -14.92 2.23
CA THR A 48 -26.31 -13.85 2.42
C THR A 48 -25.92 -12.85 3.51
N TYR A 49 -24.99 -13.23 4.37
CA TYR A 49 -24.74 -12.54 5.62
C TYR A 49 -23.28 -12.68 6.06
N CYS A 50 -22.65 -11.60 6.47
CA CYS A 50 -21.31 -11.63 7.05
C CYS A 50 -21.17 -10.57 8.13
N ASP A 51 -20.48 -10.93 9.22
CA ASP A 51 -20.18 -10.00 10.30
C ASP A 51 -19.13 -8.96 9.90
N LEU A 52 -18.33 -9.21 8.87
CA LEU A 52 -17.51 -8.19 8.24
C LEU A 52 -18.32 -7.45 7.17
N ILE A 53 -18.52 -6.15 7.36
CA ILE A 53 -19.26 -5.28 6.44
C ILE A 53 -18.26 -4.54 5.56
N VAL A 54 -18.52 -4.52 4.25
CA VAL A 54 -17.74 -3.75 3.28
C VAL A 54 -18.57 -2.55 2.82
N TYR A 55 -18.06 -1.35 3.04
CA TYR A 55 -18.58 -0.13 2.41
C TYR A 55 -17.70 0.26 1.23
N GLY A 56 -18.30 0.45 0.06
CA GLY A 56 -17.59 0.79 -1.18
C GLY A 56 -17.73 -0.30 -2.25
N PRO A 57 -17.01 -0.16 -3.38
CA PRO A 57 -17.12 -1.07 -4.52
C PRO A 57 -16.35 -2.37 -4.29
N GLY A 58 -16.91 -3.26 -3.48
CA GLY A 58 -16.37 -4.59 -3.23
C GLY A 58 -17.28 -5.43 -2.34
N ARG A 59 -16.87 -6.67 -2.10
CA ARG A 59 -17.65 -7.62 -1.29
C ARG A 59 -16.72 -8.56 -0.51
N VAL A 60 -17.24 -9.11 0.59
CA VAL A 60 -16.61 -10.27 1.23
C VAL A 60 -16.83 -11.49 0.34
N GLU A 61 -15.87 -12.40 0.30
CA GLU A 61 -15.99 -13.71 -0.32
C GLU A 61 -16.20 -14.76 0.78
N PRO A 62 -17.46 -15.12 1.12
CA PRO A 62 -17.76 -15.92 2.31
C PRO A 62 -17.18 -17.33 2.26
N SER A 63 -16.99 -17.88 1.05
CA SER A 63 -16.42 -19.22 0.85
C SER A 63 -14.96 -19.35 1.31
N THR A 64 -14.28 -18.23 1.51
CA THR A 64 -12.87 -18.18 1.98
C THR A 64 -12.72 -18.03 3.49
N LEU A 65 -13.84 -18.03 4.23
CA LEU A 65 -13.79 -17.91 5.68
C LEU A 65 -13.04 -19.10 6.30
N GLU A 66 -12.00 -18.80 7.06
CA GLU A 66 -11.20 -19.76 7.80
C GLU A 66 -11.00 -19.32 9.25
N ALA A 67 -11.21 -20.22 10.21
CA ALA A 67 -10.90 -19.98 11.61
C ALA A 67 -9.43 -20.35 11.90
N VAL A 68 -8.52 -19.38 11.71
CA VAL A 68 -7.07 -19.53 11.95
C VAL A 68 -6.79 -19.94 13.40
N VAL A 69 -7.47 -19.31 14.35
CA VAL A 69 -7.50 -19.72 15.76
C VAL A 69 -8.97 -19.76 16.18
N PRO A 70 -9.54 -20.95 16.44
CA PRO A 70 -10.96 -21.09 16.77
C PRO A 70 -11.40 -20.13 17.88
N GLY A 71 -12.48 -19.38 17.63
CA GLY A 71 -13.02 -18.43 18.59
C GLY A 71 -12.30 -17.08 18.68
N LEU A 72 -11.09 -16.94 18.12
CA LEU A 72 -10.24 -15.75 18.33
C LEU A 72 -9.79 -15.08 17.04
N ARG A 73 -9.35 -15.84 16.02
CA ARG A 73 -8.77 -15.27 14.80
C ARG A 73 -9.36 -15.94 13.58
N TYR A 74 -9.80 -15.11 12.64
CA TYR A 74 -10.46 -15.52 11.41
C TYR A 74 -9.79 -14.83 10.23
N SER A 75 -9.68 -15.55 9.12
CA SER A 75 -9.26 -15.04 7.83
C SER A 75 -10.46 -15.09 6.89
N VAL A 76 -10.71 -14.02 6.14
CA VAL A 76 -11.72 -14.01 5.08
C VAL A 76 -11.28 -13.05 3.98
N ALA A 77 -11.45 -13.45 2.72
CA ALA A 77 -11.07 -12.61 1.60
C ALA A 77 -12.15 -11.55 1.32
N VAL A 78 -11.69 -10.39 0.87
CA VAL A 78 -12.52 -9.36 0.25
C VAL A 78 -12.04 -9.14 -1.18
N SER A 79 -12.99 -8.92 -2.08
CA SER A 79 -12.73 -8.68 -3.51
C SER A 79 -13.26 -7.30 -3.90
N PRO A 80 -12.43 -6.44 -4.52
CA PRO A 80 -12.94 -5.21 -5.13
C PRO A 80 -13.77 -5.54 -6.36
N SER A 81 -14.82 -4.74 -6.62
CA SER A 81 -15.73 -4.95 -7.76
C SER A 81 -14.99 -5.02 -9.09
N PRO A 82 -15.26 -6.01 -9.98
CA PRO A 82 -14.60 -6.10 -11.27
C PRO A 82 -14.90 -4.89 -12.18
N ASP A 83 -16.00 -4.18 -11.95
CA ASP A 83 -16.44 -3.03 -12.76
C ASP A 83 -15.77 -1.71 -12.36
N VAL A 84 -14.91 -1.73 -11.34
CA VAL A 84 -14.23 -0.54 -10.82
C VAL A 84 -12.75 -0.81 -10.82
N ASP A 85 -12.02 0.00 -11.57
CA ASP A 85 -10.57 -0.12 -11.69
C ASP A 85 -9.85 0.35 -10.42
N TYR A 86 -10.36 1.39 -9.74
CA TYR A 86 -9.72 1.92 -8.54
C TYR A 86 -10.72 2.53 -7.56
N GLY A 87 -10.38 2.54 -6.27
CA GLY A 87 -11.24 3.11 -5.25
C GLY A 87 -10.80 2.80 -3.82
N ARG A 88 -11.75 2.93 -2.90
CA ARG A 88 -11.56 2.56 -1.49
C ARG A 88 -12.72 1.74 -0.97
N MET A 89 -12.40 0.79 -0.10
CA MET A 89 -13.33 0.00 0.68
C MET A 89 -13.08 0.27 2.17
N ILE A 90 -14.14 0.40 2.94
CA ILE A 90 -14.07 0.48 4.40
C ILE A 90 -14.61 -0.82 4.96
N LEU A 91 -13.73 -1.62 5.54
CA LEU A 91 -14.01 -2.88 6.19
C LEU A 91 -14.40 -2.59 7.63
N VAL A 92 -15.55 -3.06 8.09
CA VAL A 92 -16.05 -2.75 9.43
C VAL A 92 -16.76 -3.96 10.03
N MET A 93 -16.35 -4.38 11.23
CA MET A 93 -17.03 -5.46 11.98
C MET A 93 -18.44 -5.05 12.36
N ARG A 94 -19.48 -5.88 12.24
CA ARG A 94 -20.86 -5.58 12.69
C ARG A 94 -20.92 -5.24 14.18
N ARG A 95 -21.84 -4.38 14.61
CA ARG A 95 -22.06 -4.11 16.04
C ARG A 95 -22.83 -5.26 16.68
N GLY A 96 -22.45 -5.63 17.91
CA GLY A 96 -23.22 -6.56 18.75
C GLY A 96 -23.50 -7.92 18.13
N PHE A 97 -22.63 -8.42 17.25
CA PHE A 97 -22.83 -9.71 16.59
C PHE A 97 -22.65 -10.90 17.54
N CYS A 98 -21.87 -10.72 18.61
CA CYS A 98 -21.62 -11.76 19.61
C CYS A 98 -21.69 -11.24 21.04
N THR A 99 -21.72 -12.19 21.99
CA THR A 99 -21.52 -11.96 23.43
C THR A 99 -20.45 -12.90 23.99
N ASP A 100 -19.67 -12.41 24.95
CA ASP A 100 -18.76 -13.23 25.74
C ASP A 100 -19.49 -14.11 26.77
N VAL A 101 -18.72 -14.81 27.61
CA VAL A 101 -19.23 -15.67 28.68
C VAL A 101 -19.85 -14.90 29.85
N ALA A 102 -19.45 -13.63 30.04
CA ALA A 102 -19.99 -12.73 31.06
C ALA A 102 -21.27 -12.01 30.60
N GLY A 103 -21.64 -12.16 29.32
CA GLY A 103 -22.83 -11.56 28.71
C GLY A 103 -22.58 -10.18 28.09
N HIS A 104 -21.33 -9.69 28.01
CA HIS A 104 -21.05 -8.41 27.37
C HIS A 104 -21.15 -8.55 25.86
N ARG A 105 -21.87 -7.62 25.24
CA ARG A 105 -22.02 -7.57 23.78
C ARG A 105 -20.79 -6.96 23.13
N PHE A 106 -20.42 -7.51 21.98
CA PHE A 106 -19.35 -6.97 21.15
C PHE A 106 -19.47 -5.46 20.95
N ARG A 107 -18.37 -4.76 21.24
CA ARG A 107 -18.24 -3.31 21.08
C ARG A 107 -17.16 -3.00 20.05
N ARG A 108 -17.54 -2.29 18.99
CA ARG A 108 -16.57 -1.76 18.02
C ARG A 108 -15.59 -0.81 18.71
N SER A 109 -14.30 -0.99 18.44
CA SER A 109 -13.24 -0.03 18.73
C SER A 109 -12.80 0.68 17.44
N SER A 110 -11.84 1.61 17.54
CA SER A 110 -11.20 2.22 16.36
C SER A 110 -10.55 1.19 15.45
N ASN A 111 -10.06 0.10 16.02
CA ASN A 111 -9.36 -0.97 15.31
C ASN A 111 -10.33 -1.98 14.69
N SER A 112 -11.64 -1.89 14.99
CA SER A 112 -12.68 -2.73 14.37
C SER A 112 -13.06 -2.27 12.95
N SER A 113 -12.28 -1.35 12.38
CA SER A 113 -12.43 -0.88 11.01
C SER A 113 -11.08 -0.70 10.33
N PHE A 114 -11.03 -0.95 9.03
CA PHE A 114 -9.84 -0.77 8.21
C PHE A 114 -10.23 -0.14 6.87
N THR A 115 -9.44 0.83 6.39
CA THR A 115 -9.64 1.43 5.06
C THR A 115 -8.64 0.82 4.08
N LEU A 116 -9.15 0.05 3.14
CA LEU A 116 -8.39 -0.57 2.06
C LEU A 116 -8.56 0.24 0.78
N ARG A 117 -7.46 0.64 0.16
CA ARG A 117 -7.46 1.25 -1.18
C ARG A 117 -7.06 0.19 -2.19
N PHE A 118 -7.73 0.19 -3.33
CA PHE A 118 -7.38 -0.70 -4.42
C PHE A 118 -7.20 0.06 -5.72
N ASP A 119 -6.26 -0.41 -6.53
CA ASP A 119 -6.05 0.05 -7.89
C ASP A 119 -5.62 -1.12 -8.76
N LYS A 120 -6.47 -1.48 -9.72
CA LYS A 120 -6.28 -2.57 -10.67
C LYS A 120 -5.73 -2.08 -11.99
N ARG A 121 -5.58 -0.76 -12.16
CA ARG A 121 -4.95 -0.20 -13.35
C ARG A 121 -3.52 -0.72 -13.37
N SER A 122 -3.06 -1.08 -14.55
CA SER A 122 -1.67 -1.45 -14.75
C SER A 122 -0.78 -0.38 -14.12
N ASP A 123 0.14 -0.82 -13.25
CA ASP A 123 1.20 0.00 -12.64
C ASP A 123 2.17 0.50 -13.74
N SER A 124 1.70 1.37 -14.63
CA SER A 124 2.56 1.99 -15.62
C SER A 124 3.35 3.09 -14.90
N MET A 125 4.48 2.70 -14.33
CA MET A 125 5.55 3.62 -13.98
C MET A 125 6.41 3.81 -15.23
N ASN A 126 6.58 5.05 -15.65
CA ASN A 126 7.50 5.41 -16.72
C ASN A 126 8.70 6.19 -16.15
N ILE A 127 9.90 5.82 -16.57
CA ILE A 127 11.14 6.52 -16.24
C ILE A 127 11.55 7.30 -17.49
N THR A 128 11.59 8.63 -17.36
CA THR A 128 12.03 9.52 -18.43
C THR A 128 13.23 10.32 -17.96
N ALA A 129 14.27 10.44 -18.80
CA ALA A 129 15.36 11.36 -18.56
C ALA A 129 15.20 12.61 -19.44
N SER A 130 15.53 13.78 -18.89
CA SER A 130 15.66 15.01 -19.68
C SER A 130 17.14 15.20 -20.00
N ILE A 131 17.51 15.07 -21.27
CA ILE A 131 18.86 15.31 -21.76
C ILE A 131 18.83 16.57 -22.62
N PRO A 132 19.69 17.57 -22.39
CA PRO A 132 19.72 18.77 -23.20
C PRO A 132 20.28 18.50 -24.61
N GLU A 133 19.78 19.24 -25.58
CA GLU A 133 20.34 19.28 -26.93
C GLU A 133 21.61 20.15 -26.95
N LYS A 134 22.68 19.66 -27.60
CA LYS A 134 23.93 20.40 -27.84
C LYS A 134 24.34 20.31 -29.31
N LEU A 135 24.90 21.41 -29.82
CA LEU A 135 25.50 21.45 -31.15
C LEU A 135 26.95 20.97 -31.05
N LEU A 136 27.26 19.84 -31.69
CA LEU A 136 28.61 19.28 -31.73
C LEU A 136 29.11 19.16 -33.18
N GLN A 137 30.41 19.34 -33.36
CA GLN A 137 31.06 19.06 -34.64
C GLN A 137 31.48 17.59 -34.68
N ILE A 138 30.83 16.81 -35.55
CA ILE A 138 31.11 15.38 -35.74
C ILE A 138 31.56 15.20 -37.18
N GLN A 139 32.78 14.70 -37.37
CA GLN A 139 33.38 14.48 -38.69
C GLN A 139 33.35 15.76 -39.58
N GLY A 140 33.61 16.91 -38.97
CA GLY A 140 33.64 18.21 -39.66
C GLY A 140 32.28 18.87 -39.90
N ALA A 141 31.15 18.19 -39.65
CA ALA A 141 29.81 18.74 -39.79
C ALA A 141 29.17 19.06 -38.43
N MET A 142 28.45 20.19 -38.34
CA MET A 142 27.67 20.54 -37.16
C MET A 142 26.40 19.68 -37.09
N ARG A 143 26.18 19.03 -35.95
CA ARG A 143 24.98 18.21 -35.69
C ARG A 143 24.41 18.56 -34.32
N VAL A 144 23.08 18.57 -34.23
CA VAL A 144 22.38 18.63 -32.93
C VAL A 144 22.33 17.21 -32.39
N VAL A 145 22.75 17.04 -31.14
CA VAL A 145 22.69 15.76 -30.43
C VAL A 145 22.15 15.97 -29.03
N GLU A 146 21.43 14.99 -28.50
CA GLU A 146 21.09 14.95 -27.07
C GLU A 146 22.28 14.36 -26.31
N ALA A 147 23.02 15.21 -25.61
CA ALA A 147 24.17 14.79 -24.82
C ALA A 147 24.42 15.76 -23.67
N THR A 148 24.69 15.21 -22.50
CA THR A 148 25.28 15.99 -21.41
C THR A 148 26.40 15.19 -20.74
N ASN A 149 27.47 15.91 -20.42
CA ASN A 149 28.56 15.45 -19.57
C ASN A 149 28.51 16.11 -18.17
N ASP A 150 27.46 16.90 -17.92
CA ASP A 150 27.17 17.50 -16.62
C ASP A 150 26.07 16.67 -15.96
N ASP A 151 26.44 15.92 -14.94
CA ASP A 151 25.54 15.07 -14.16
C ASP A 151 24.40 15.87 -13.51
N ARG A 152 24.65 17.13 -13.17
CA ARG A 152 23.64 18.07 -12.64
C ARG A 152 22.57 18.42 -13.67
N GLU A 153 22.85 18.24 -14.96
CA GLU A 153 21.89 18.41 -16.04
C GLU A 153 21.05 17.15 -16.28
N LEU A 154 21.52 15.97 -15.85
CA LEU A 154 20.80 14.71 -15.99
C LEU A 154 19.67 14.63 -14.97
N ARG A 155 18.44 14.81 -15.47
CA ARG A 155 17.23 14.77 -14.66
C ARG A 155 16.43 13.53 -14.98
N ILE A 156 16.11 12.76 -13.96
CA ILE A 156 15.31 11.55 -14.07
C ILE A 156 13.95 11.85 -13.46
N TYR A 157 12.88 11.55 -14.19
CA TYR A 157 11.51 11.64 -13.71
C TYR A 157 10.89 10.26 -13.71
N MET A 158 10.38 9.85 -12.56
CA MET A 158 9.45 8.74 -12.43
C MET A 158 8.04 9.29 -12.49
N SER A 159 7.30 8.93 -13.53
CA SER A 159 5.90 9.29 -13.70
C SER A 159 5.04 8.05 -13.50
N PHE A 160 4.10 8.15 -12.58
CA PHE A 160 3.12 7.13 -12.26
C PHE A 160 1.81 7.51 -12.95
N ALA A 161 1.08 6.51 -13.46
CA ALA A 161 -0.32 6.71 -13.87
C ALA A 161 -1.22 7.16 -12.69
N GLU A 162 -0.75 6.93 -11.46
CA GLU A 162 -1.42 7.03 -10.18
C GLU A 162 -0.75 8.04 -9.24
N PRO A 163 -1.50 8.77 -8.39
CA PRO A 163 -0.92 9.51 -7.28
C PRO A 163 -0.28 8.59 -6.23
N VAL A 164 1.00 8.76 -5.96
CA VAL A 164 1.77 8.05 -4.91
C VAL A 164 1.77 8.89 -3.63
N MET A 165 1.31 8.32 -2.52
CA MET A 165 1.18 9.07 -1.25
C MET A 165 2.50 9.29 -0.52
N ASN A 166 3.53 8.52 -0.88
CA ASN A 166 4.86 8.61 -0.32
C ASN A 166 5.56 9.92 -0.71
N SER A 167 6.46 10.37 0.16
CA SER A 167 7.33 11.50 -0.17
C SER A 167 8.38 11.11 -1.22
N SER A 168 8.96 12.08 -1.93
CA SER A 168 10.02 11.82 -2.90
C SER A 168 11.23 11.08 -2.32
N ALA A 169 11.52 11.28 -1.01
CA ALA A 169 12.60 10.61 -0.30
C ALA A 169 12.26 9.15 0.04
N GLU A 170 11.01 8.86 0.42
CA GLU A 170 10.54 7.49 0.64
C GLU A 170 10.51 6.68 -0.65
N VAL A 171 10.05 7.29 -1.75
CA VAL A 171 10.10 6.66 -3.08
C VAL A 171 11.55 6.38 -3.47
N LEU A 172 12.48 7.31 -3.22
CA LEU A 172 13.89 7.09 -3.49
C LEU A 172 14.51 5.96 -2.65
N ALA A 173 14.16 5.89 -1.36
CA ALA A 173 14.66 4.85 -0.45
C ALA A 173 14.20 3.43 -0.85
N ALA A 174 13.12 3.32 -1.63
CA ALA A 174 12.65 2.05 -2.17
C ALA A 174 13.39 1.61 -3.46
N LEU A 175 14.22 2.48 -4.04
CA LEU A 175 14.93 2.20 -5.29
C LEU A 175 16.35 1.69 -5.02
N THR A 176 16.76 0.70 -5.79
CA THR A 176 18.18 0.33 -5.89
C THR A 176 18.81 1.13 -7.03
N VAL A 177 19.56 2.16 -6.67
CA VAL A 177 20.33 2.95 -7.63
C VAL A 177 21.74 2.37 -7.72
N THR A 178 22.25 2.19 -8.94
CA THR A 178 23.62 1.71 -9.18
C THR A 178 24.37 2.72 -10.04
N GLY A 179 25.61 3.05 -9.66
CA GLY A 179 26.49 3.93 -10.43
C GLY A 179 26.17 5.43 -10.39
N ALA A 180 25.31 5.87 -9.47
CA ALA A 180 25.00 7.28 -9.23
C ALA A 180 24.34 7.48 -7.86
N VAL A 181 24.46 8.68 -7.32
CA VAL A 181 23.64 9.17 -6.21
C VAL A 181 22.48 9.96 -6.79
N LEU A 182 21.24 9.65 -6.39
CA LEU A 182 20.08 10.44 -6.77
C LEU A 182 19.65 11.35 -5.62
N THR A 183 19.33 12.61 -5.93
CA THR A 183 18.76 13.55 -4.96
C THR A 183 17.35 13.97 -5.38
N PRO A 184 16.36 13.95 -4.47
CA PRO A 184 15.01 14.41 -4.77
C PRO A 184 14.97 15.89 -5.16
N THR A 185 14.15 16.23 -6.16
CA THR A 185 13.91 17.62 -6.54
C THR A 185 12.69 18.21 -5.85
N ASN A 186 12.73 19.52 -5.58
CA ASN A 186 11.59 20.28 -5.02
C ASN A 186 10.55 20.71 -6.08
N ARG A 187 10.45 19.97 -7.19
CA ARG A 187 9.54 20.32 -8.30
C ARG A 187 8.13 19.78 -8.06
N SER A 188 7.17 20.35 -8.80
CA SER A 188 5.76 19.91 -8.77
C SER A 188 5.64 18.41 -9.00
N THR A 189 4.91 17.75 -8.11
CA THR A 189 4.65 16.31 -8.19
C THR A 189 3.50 15.95 -9.11
N LEU A 190 2.91 16.93 -9.82
CA LEU A 190 1.72 16.75 -10.67
C LEU A 190 0.57 16.00 -9.96
N GLY A 191 0.24 16.44 -8.74
CA GLY A 191 -0.75 15.76 -7.91
C GLY A 191 -0.24 14.40 -7.44
N ASN A 192 1.03 14.34 -7.03
CA ASN A 192 1.74 13.15 -6.56
C ASN A 192 1.93 12.04 -7.61
N ARG A 193 1.84 12.37 -8.89
CA ARG A 193 2.03 11.43 -10.01
C ARG A 193 3.43 11.47 -10.61
N ARG A 194 4.27 12.44 -10.26
CA ARG A 194 5.62 12.57 -10.81
C ARG A 194 6.62 12.90 -9.72
N PHE A 195 7.75 12.22 -9.74
CA PHE A 195 8.85 12.42 -8.80
C PHE A 195 10.13 12.62 -9.60
N GLY A 196 10.79 13.77 -9.39
CA GLY A 196 11.99 14.15 -10.12
C GLY A 196 13.23 13.98 -9.25
N TYR A 197 14.31 13.49 -9.84
CA TYR A 197 15.61 13.26 -9.23
C TYR A 197 16.72 13.84 -10.11
N VAL A 198 17.81 14.29 -9.50
CA VAL A 198 19.05 14.68 -10.19
C VAL A 198 20.12 13.67 -9.85
N GLY A 199 20.92 13.28 -10.84
CA GLY A 199 22.09 12.43 -10.63
C GLY A 199 23.29 13.25 -10.17
N GLU A 200 24.02 12.73 -9.19
CA GLU A 200 25.39 13.10 -8.90
C GLU A 200 26.25 11.84 -9.12
N GLN A 201 27.40 12.00 -9.79
CA GLN A 201 28.34 10.90 -9.95
C GLN A 201 28.82 10.43 -8.58
N ASP A 202 28.72 9.13 -8.33
CA ASP A 202 29.46 8.49 -7.24
C ASP A 202 30.94 8.55 -7.63
N ILE A 203 31.67 9.49 -7.04
CA ILE A 203 33.13 9.55 -7.16
C ILE A 203 33.71 8.48 -6.22
N GLU A 204 33.44 7.22 -6.49
CA GLU A 204 34.15 6.11 -5.85
C GLU A 204 34.98 5.39 -6.92
N HIS A 205 36.23 5.87 -7.04
CA HIS A 205 37.36 5.29 -7.78
C HIS A 205 37.20 5.04 -9.30
N SER A 206 37.41 6.09 -10.11
CA SER A 206 38.09 5.94 -11.40
C SER A 206 38.85 7.21 -11.81
N CYS A 207 39.82 7.59 -10.99
CA CYS A 207 40.92 8.44 -11.43
C CYS A 207 42.22 7.72 -11.07
N CYS A 208 42.81 7.08 -12.09
CA CYS A 208 44.21 6.67 -12.27
C CYS A 208 44.29 5.27 -12.88
N ASP A 209 44.11 5.19 -14.21
CA ASP A 209 44.89 4.26 -15.05
C ASP A 209 44.71 4.70 -16.51
N CYS A 210 45.47 5.70 -16.93
CA CYS A 210 45.85 5.94 -18.32
C CYS A 210 46.99 6.97 -18.39
N CYS A 211 48.15 6.60 -17.87
CA CYS A 211 49.44 7.10 -18.33
C CYS A 211 50.32 5.88 -18.64
N MET A 212 50.30 5.44 -19.91
CA MET A 212 51.42 4.75 -20.55
C MET A 212 51.56 5.27 -21.97
#